data_AF-A0A1V2W2N8-F1
#
_entry.id   AF-A0A1V2W2N8-F1
#
_cell.length_a   1.000
_cell.length_b   1.000
_cell.length_c   1.000
_cell.angle_alpha   90.00
_cell.angle_beta   90.00
_cell.angle_gamma   90.00
#
_symmetry.space_group_name_H-M   'P 1'
#
loop_
_entity.id
_entity.type
_entity.pdbx_description
1 polymer ?
#
loop_
_entity_poly.entity_id
_entity_poly.type
_entity_poly.pdbx_seq_one_letter_code
_entity_poly.pdbx_strand_id
1 'polypeptide(L)'
;MTAAYFSVPTLCAIALVHVYWAFGGRLGKRAAIPEQDGVPLLRPTAVGTLAVALALLGGAGAVAARAGWLGRNTYPCAIAFAVVALALIFAVRAVGDFRYVGFFKRIRGSRFARMDTLYYSPLCAALALSIASMFWPW
;
A
#
# COMPACT_ATOMS: atom_id res chain seq x y z
N MET A 1 11.98 14.40 -6.67
CA MET A 1 10.68 14.97 -7.13
C MET A 1 9.88 14.00 -8.00
N THR A 2 10.49 13.31 -8.98
CA THR A 2 9.85 12.32 -9.86
C THR A 2 9.12 11.20 -9.11
N ALA A 3 9.69 10.71 -8.00
CA ALA A 3 9.09 9.67 -7.16
C ALA A 3 7.70 10.05 -6.57
N ALA A 4 7.48 11.33 -6.26
CA ALA A 4 6.21 11.80 -5.71
C ALA A 4 5.08 11.72 -6.75
N TYR A 5 5.38 12.02 -8.02
CA TYR A 5 4.42 11.92 -9.13
C TYR A 5 3.94 10.48 -9.38
N PHE A 6 4.73 9.47 -9.02
CA PHE A 6 4.30 8.08 -9.10
C PHE A 6 3.59 7.64 -7.81
N SER A 7 4.18 7.94 -6.66
CA SER A 7 3.74 7.41 -5.36
C SER A 7 2.40 8.01 -4.91
N VAL A 8 2.23 9.34 -5.00
CA VAL A 8 1.02 10.03 -4.53
C VAL A 8 -0.25 9.55 -5.25
N PRO A 9 -0.34 9.58 -6.59
CA PRO A 9 -1.56 9.11 -7.27
C PRO A 9 -1.79 7.62 -7.08
N THR A 10 -0.74 6.80 -6.99
CA THR A 10 -0.88 5.37 -6.71
C THR A 10 -1.49 5.14 -5.32
N LEU A 11 -1.00 5.83 -4.28
CA LEU A 11 -1.55 5.75 -2.92
C LEU A 11 -3.01 6.23 -2.88
N CYS A 12 -3.33 7.33 -3.56
CA CYS A 12 -4.70 7.83 -3.68
C CYS A 12 -5.62 6.83 -4.39
N ALA A 13 -5.17 6.22 -5.49
CA ALA A 13 -5.95 5.21 -6.21
C ALA A 13 -6.22 3.98 -5.33
N ILE A 14 -5.22 3.49 -4.58
CA ILE A 14 -5.40 2.38 -3.65
C ILE A 14 -6.35 2.77 -2.52
N ALA A 15 -6.26 4.00 -1.99
CA ALA A 15 -7.16 4.49 -0.96
C ALA A 15 -8.62 4.53 -1.45
N LEU A 16 -8.87 5.01 -2.67
CA LEU A 16 -10.20 5.02 -3.29
C LEU A 16 -10.79 3.61 -3.42
N VAL A 17 -9.97 2.62 -3.80
CA VAL A 17 -10.40 1.22 -3.84
C VAL A 17 -10.81 0.73 -2.45
N HIS A 18 -10.07 1.08 -1.40
CA HIS A 18 -10.42 0.71 -0.02
C HIS A 18 -11.70 1.40 0.46
N VAL A 19 -11.90 2.68 0.09
CA VAL A 19 -13.15 3.41 0.36
C VAL A 19 -14.33 2.73 -0.36
N TYR A 20 -14.17 2.40 -1.65
CA TYR A 20 -15.19 1.65 -2.41
C TYR A 20 -15.54 0.32 -1.73
N TRP A 21 -14.55 -0.41 -1.23
CA TRP A 21 -14.78 -1.64 -0.47
C TRP A 21 -15.46 -1.39 0.88
N ALA A 22 -15.14 -0.30 1.58
CA ALA A 22 -15.80 0.07 2.83
C ALA A 22 -17.30 0.34 2.62
N PHE A 23 -17.68 0.97 1.50
CA PHE A 23 -19.07 1.22 1.11
C PHE A 23 -19.79 0.02 0.47
N GLY A 24 -19.25 -1.20 0.58
CA GLY A 24 -19.93 -2.41 0.13
C GLY A 24 -19.63 -2.83 -1.31
N GLY A 25 -18.72 -2.15 -2.01
CA GLY A 25 -18.26 -2.53 -3.34
C GLY A 25 -17.76 -3.98 -3.39
N ARG A 26 -18.19 -4.78 -4.38
CA ARG A 26 -17.85 -6.22 -4.49
C ARG A 26 -16.77 -6.53 -5.53
N LEU A 27 -16.48 -5.57 -6.41
CA LEU A 27 -15.46 -5.71 -7.45
C LEU A 27 -14.08 -5.92 -6.83
N GLY A 28 -13.35 -6.95 -7.24
CA GLY A 28 -11.98 -7.21 -6.76
C GLY A 28 -11.85 -7.74 -5.32
N LYS A 29 -12.90 -7.68 -4.47
CA LYS A 29 -12.84 -8.17 -3.08
C LYS A 29 -12.42 -9.63 -2.96
N ARG A 30 -12.96 -10.51 -3.81
CA ARG A 30 -12.57 -11.94 -3.86
C ARG A 30 -11.13 -12.15 -4.34
N ALA A 31 -10.59 -11.21 -5.10
CA ALA A 31 -9.20 -11.26 -5.55
C ALA A 31 -8.23 -10.57 -4.59
N ALA A 32 -8.75 -9.87 -3.56
CA ALA A 32 -8.01 -9.13 -2.55
C ALA A 32 -7.99 -9.84 -1.17
N ILE A 33 -8.77 -10.90 -1.01
CA ILE A 33 -8.83 -11.69 0.23
C ILE A 33 -8.20 -13.06 -0.05
N PRO A 34 -7.21 -13.50 0.76
CA PRO A 34 -6.69 -14.86 0.65
C PRO A 34 -7.78 -15.87 1.03
N GLU A 35 -8.04 -16.80 0.14
CA GLU A 35 -8.94 -17.93 0.34
C GLU A 35 -8.11 -19.23 0.42
N GLN A 36 -8.47 -20.11 1.34
CA GLN A 36 -7.94 -21.47 1.43
C GLN A 36 -9.11 -22.44 1.34
N ASP A 37 -9.09 -23.32 0.34
CA ASP A 37 -10.12 -24.34 0.08
C ASP A 37 -11.57 -23.78 0.03
N GLY A 38 -11.72 -22.57 -0.54
CA GLY A 38 -13.01 -21.89 -0.69
C GLY A 38 -13.48 -21.11 0.55
N VAL A 39 -12.69 -21.13 1.64
CA VAL A 39 -12.98 -20.37 2.86
C VAL A 39 -12.13 -19.09 2.89
N PRO A 40 -12.75 -17.89 3.01
CA PRO A 40 -12.00 -16.64 3.16
C PRO A 40 -11.31 -16.61 4.53
N LEU A 41 -9.98 -16.51 4.53
CA LEU A 41 -9.16 -16.48 5.74
C LEU A 41 -9.29 -15.16 6.52
N LEU A 42 -9.69 -14.09 5.82
CA LEU A 42 -9.88 -12.77 6.42
C LEU A 42 -11.28 -12.25 6.11
N ARG A 43 -11.96 -11.77 7.14
CA ARG A 43 -13.23 -11.04 7.03
C ARG A 43 -12.95 -9.56 7.29
N PRO A 44 -12.60 -8.77 6.26
CA PRO A 44 -12.37 -7.35 6.45
C PRO A 44 -13.66 -6.66 6.90
N THR A 45 -13.61 -5.97 8.04
CA THR A 45 -14.69 -5.11 8.50
C THR A 45 -14.64 -3.78 7.74
N ALA A 46 -15.79 -3.15 7.50
CA ALA A 46 -15.87 -1.85 6.82
C ALA A 46 -15.00 -0.79 7.51
N VAL A 47 -15.00 -0.79 8.85
CA VAL A 47 -14.17 0.10 9.68
C VAL A 47 -12.68 -0.16 9.45
N GLY A 48 -12.25 -1.44 9.40
CA GLY A 48 -10.86 -1.79 9.11
C GLY A 48 -10.42 -1.33 7.72
N THR A 49 -11.26 -1.50 6.70
CA THR A 49 -10.96 -1.02 5.34
C THR A 49 -10.88 0.51 5.27
N LEU A 50 -11.73 1.21 6.01
CA LEU A 50 -11.72 2.68 6.05
C LEU A 50 -10.47 3.20 6.77
N ALA A 51 -10.06 2.56 7.87
CA ALA A 51 -8.83 2.89 8.59
C ALA A 51 -7.60 2.76 7.68
N VAL A 52 -7.53 1.70 6.86
CA VAL A 52 -6.46 1.54 5.86
C VAL A 52 -6.51 2.63 4.80
N ALA A 53 -7.70 2.99 4.30
CA ALA A 53 -7.83 4.10 3.35
C ALA A 53 -7.30 5.42 3.92
N LEU A 54 -7.65 5.73 5.18
CA LEU A 54 -7.17 6.94 5.87
C LEU A 54 -5.66 6.91 6.06
N ALA A 55 -5.08 5.77 6.44
CA ALA A 55 -3.64 5.61 6.56
C ALA A 55 -2.90 5.83 5.22
N LEU A 56 -3.47 5.31 4.12
CA LEU A 56 -2.93 5.52 2.76
C LEU A 56 -3.01 6.99 2.33
N LEU A 57 -4.12 7.67 2.61
CA LEU A 57 -4.26 9.12 2.34
C LEU A 57 -3.28 9.94 3.18
N GLY A 58 -3.11 9.60 4.46
CA GLY A 58 -2.10 10.23 5.32
C GLY A 58 -0.69 10.03 4.78
N GLY A 59 -0.37 8.82 4.31
CA GLY A 59 0.91 8.52 3.64
C GLY A 59 1.10 9.32 2.35
N ALA A 60 0.07 9.44 1.52
CA ALA A 60 0.10 10.26 0.30
C ALA A 60 0.36 11.74 0.63
N GLY A 61 -0.29 12.26 1.68
CA GLY A 61 -0.05 13.61 2.19
C GLY A 61 1.38 13.82 2.69
N ALA A 62 1.95 12.86 3.43
CA ALA A 62 3.33 12.92 3.89
C ALA A 62 4.34 12.93 2.72
N VAL A 63 4.12 12.10 1.70
CA VAL A 63 4.94 12.08 0.48
C VAL A 63 4.81 13.39 -0.31
N ALA A 64 3.59 13.92 -0.47
CA ALA A 64 3.35 15.20 -1.13
C ALA A 64 3.99 16.37 -0.36
N ALA A 65 3.95 16.35 0.98
CA ALA A 65 4.59 17.37 1.82
C ALA A 65 6.11 17.30 1.71
N ARG A 66 6.68 16.08 1.71
CA ARG A 66 8.12 15.87 1.46
C ARG A 66 8.55 16.34 0.08
N ALA A 67 7.66 16.24 -0.92
CA ALA A 67 7.89 16.73 -2.28
C ALA A 67 7.75 18.26 -2.42
N GLY A 68 7.33 18.96 -1.37
CA GLY A 68 7.12 20.41 -1.36
C GLY A 68 5.80 20.87 -1.98
N TRP A 69 4.87 19.95 -2.29
CA TRP A 69 3.59 20.29 -2.92
C TRP A 69 2.60 20.98 -1.98
N LEU A 70 2.74 20.74 -0.67
CA LEU A 70 1.89 21.32 0.39
C LEU A 70 2.50 22.60 1.01
N GLY A 71 3.53 23.19 0.39
CA GLY A 71 4.20 24.40 0.88
C GLY A 71 5.31 24.12 1.90
N ARG A 72 5.64 25.12 2.74
CA ARG A 72 6.75 25.02 3.71
C ARG A 72 6.47 23.91 4.72
N ASN A 73 7.43 22.99 4.82
CA ASN A 73 7.33 21.84 5.69
C ASN A 73 7.34 22.28 7.16
N THR A 74 6.18 22.26 7.82
CA THR A 74 6.03 22.72 9.21
C THR A 74 6.69 21.75 10.20
N TYR A 75 6.74 20.45 9.85
CA TYR A 75 7.32 19.40 10.69
C TYR A 75 8.25 18.46 9.88
N PRO A 76 9.46 18.92 9.50
CA PRO A 76 10.34 18.18 8.59
C PRO A 76 10.78 16.81 9.14
N CYS A 77 11.05 16.71 10.45
CA CYS A 77 11.45 15.45 11.09
C CYS A 77 10.30 14.44 11.13
N ALA A 78 9.09 14.87 11.47
CA ALA A 78 7.91 14.00 11.51
C ALA A 78 7.58 13.46 10.12
N ILE A 79 7.69 14.30 9.09
CA ILE A 79 7.42 13.90 7.70
C ILE A 79 8.50 12.97 7.17
N ALA A 80 9.77 13.19 7.52
CA ALA A 80 10.83 12.24 7.19
C ALA A 80 10.59 10.87 7.85
N PHE A 81 10.21 10.84 9.13
CA PHE A 81 9.88 9.61 9.83
C PHE A 81 8.68 8.90 9.19
N ALA A 82 7.61 9.63 8.86
CA ALA A 82 6.43 9.08 8.20
C ALA A 82 6.76 8.47 6.84
N VAL A 83 7.59 9.13 6.03
CA VAL A 83 8.04 8.64 4.71
C VAL A 83 8.86 7.35 4.86
N VAL A 84 9.79 7.30 5.83
CA VAL A 84 10.59 6.10 6.12
C VAL A 84 9.72 4.95 6.62
N ALA A 85 8.82 5.22 7.57
CA ALA A 85 7.88 4.23 8.07
C ALA A 85 7.00 3.67 6.95
N LEU A 86 6.51 4.53 6.06
CA LEU A 86 5.70 4.12 4.92
C LEU A 86 6.50 3.24 3.93
N ALA A 87 7.74 3.61 3.62
CA ALA A 87 8.63 2.80 2.78
C ALA A 87 8.86 1.41 3.39
N LEU A 88 9.11 1.34 4.71
CA LEU A 88 9.28 0.08 5.43
C LEU A 88 8.01 -0.78 5.40
N ILE A 89 6.84 -0.18 5.63
CA ILE A 89 5.56 -0.92 5.57
C ILE A 89 5.36 -1.54 4.18
N PHE A 90 5.60 -0.78 3.11
CA PHE A 90 5.49 -1.32 1.74
C PHE A 90 6.56 -2.35 1.42
N ALA A 91 7.79 -2.18 1.91
CA ALA A 91 8.86 -3.16 1.76
C ALA A 91 8.52 -4.48 2.47
N VAL A 92 8.07 -4.41 3.73
CA VAL A 92 7.59 -5.58 4.48
C VAL A 92 6.42 -6.24 3.77
N ARG A 93 5.50 -5.47 3.18
CA ARG A 93 4.39 -6.03 2.36
C ARG A 93 4.86 -6.70 1.07
N ALA A 94 5.89 -6.16 0.41
CA ALA A 94 6.45 -6.76 -0.80
C ALA A 94 7.16 -8.08 -0.49
N VAL A 95 7.92 -8.13 0.62
CA VAL A 95 8.51 -9.38 1.14
C VAL A 95 7.41 -10.35 1.56
N GLY A 96 6.39 -9.83 2.27
CA GLY A 96 5.24 -10.55 2.77
C GLY A 96 5.58 -11.54 3.90
N ASP A 97 4.71 -12.52 4.09
CA ASP A 97 4.77 -13.48 5.22
C ASP A 97 5.37 -14.83 4.82
N PHE A 98 5.98 -14.95 3.63
CA PHE A 98 6.53 -16.20 3.05
C PHE A 98 5.53 -17.39 2.95
N ARG A 99 4.31 -17.25 3.46
CA ARG A 99 3.22 -18.25 3.44
C ARG A 99 2.12 -17.87 2.46
N TYR A 100 1.47 -16.71 2.64
CA TYR A 100 0.27 -16.31 1.89
C TYR A 100 0.40 -15.02 1.07
N VAL A 101 1.34 -14.13 1.43
CA VAL A 101 1.50 -12.80 0.83
C VAL A 101 2.96 -12.57 0.48
N GLY A 102 3.24 -11.84 -0.59
CA GLY A 102 4.59 -11.41 -0.98
C GLY A 102 5.24 -12.28 -2.05
N PHE A 103 6.43 -11.87 -2.49
CA PHE A 103 7.20 -12.58 -3.52
C PHE A 103 7.52 -14.04 -3.15
N PHE A 104 7.70 -14.31 -1.86
CA PHE A 104 8.14 -15.62 -1.37
C PHE A 104 7.01 -16.51 -0.85
N LYS A 105 5.75 -16.23 -1.17
CA LYS A 105 4.64 -17.05 -0.68
C LYS A 105 4.69 -18.51 -1.14
N ARG A 106 4.39 -19.43 -0.21
CA ARG A 106 4.34 -20.89 -0.43
C ARG A 106 2.99 -21.37 -0.98
N ILE A 107 1.89 -20.73 -0.60
CA ILE A 107 0.53 -21.13 -1.00
C ILE A 107 0.10 -20.30 -2.22
N ARG A 108 0.00 -20.97 -3.39
CA ARG A 108 -0.27 -20.34 -4.69
C ARG A 108 -1.64 -20.69 -5.30
N GLY A 109 -2.43 -21.51 -4.60
CA GLY A 109 -3.68 -22.09 -5.13
C GLY A 109 -4.87 -21.12 -5.24
N SER A 110 -4.77 -19.88 -4.75
CA SER A 110 -5.88 -18.93 -4.76
C SER A 110 -5.75 -17.85 -5.83
N ARG A 111 -6.88 -17.31 -6.29
CA ARG A 111 -6.91 -16.21 -7.27
C ARG A 111 -6.18 -14.96 -6.75
N PHE A 112 -6.28 -14.72 -5.43
CA PHE A 112 -5.50 -13.72 -4.71
C PHE A 112 -4.00 -13.95 -4.86
N ALA A 113 -3.52 -15.17 -4.63
CA ALA A 113 -2.09 -15.48 -4.72
C ALA A 113 -1.53 -15.19 -6.12
N ARG A 114 -2.28 -15.48 -7.19
CA ARG A 114 -1.85 -15.17 -8.56
C ARG A 114 -1.76 -13.67 -8.82
N MET A 115 -2.77 -12.90 -8.41
CA MET A 115 -2.76 -11.43 -8.59
C MET A 115 -1.73 -10.74 -7.69
N ASP A 116 -1.47 -11.30 -6.51
CA ASP A 116 -0.47 -10.79 -5.58
C ASP A 116 0.95 -10.94 -6.14
N THR A 117 1.28 -12.05 -6.84
CA THR A 117 2.60 -12.19 -7.48
C THR A 117 2.75 -11.31 -8.71
N LEU A 118 1.70 -11.16 -9.53
CA LEU A 118 1.79 -10.43 -10.80
C LEU A 118 1.69 -8.91 -10.64
N TYR A 119 0.89 -8.43 -9.68
CA TYR A 119 0.53 -7.01 -9.59
C TYR A 119 0.78 -6.43 -8.20
N TYR A 120 0.31 -7.05 -7.11
CA TYR A 120 0.33 -6.39 -5.80
C TYR A 120 1.74 -6.31 -5.18
N SER A 121 2.48 -7.41 -5.17
CA SER A 121 3.87 -7.45 -4.68
C SER A 121 4.80 -6.55 -5.51
N PRO A 122 4.78 -6.55 -6.86
CA PRO A 122 5.62 -5.63 -7.63
C PRO A 122 5.21 -4.16 -7.46
N LEU A 123 3.91 -3.85 -7.31
CA LEU A 123 3.48 -2.49 -6.98
C LEU A 123 3.98 -2.04 -5.60
N CYS A 124 3.91 -2.90 -4.59
CA CYS A 124 4.44 -2.59 -3.26
C CYS A 124 5.97 -2.39 -3.28
N ALA A 125 6.71 -3.21 -4.03
CA ALA A 125 8.15 -3.04 -4.20
C ALA A 125 8.48 -1.73 -4.94
N ALA A 126 7.76 -1.41 -6.02
CA ALA A 126 7.93 -0.16 -6.76
C ALA A 126 7.64 1.07 -5.89
N LEU A 127 6.57 1.03 -5.08
CA LEU A 127 6.27 2.08 -4.11
C LEU A 127 7.36 2.19 -3.04
N ALA A 128 7.84 1.08 -2.47
CA ALA A 128 8.90 1.08 -1.47
C ALA A 128 10.19 1.72 -2.03
N LEU A 129 10.62 1.32 -3.23
CA LEU A 129 11.78 1.90 -3.92
C LEU A 129 11.58 3.38 -4.26
N SER A 130 10.40 3.75 -4.77
CA SER A 130 10.08 5.14 -5.11
C SER A 130 10.13 6.03 -3.87
N ILE A 131 9.47 5.63 -2.79
CA ILE A 131 9.45 6.38 -1.53
C ILE A 131 10.85 6.40 -0.88
N ALA A 132 11.59 5.29 -0.89
CA ALA A 132 12.95 5.23 -0.37
C ALA A 132 13.91 6.16 -1.13
N SER A 133 13.76 6.30 -2.45
CA SER A 133 14.57 7.23 -3.24
C SER A 133 14.40 8.70 -2.83
N MET A 134 13.31 9.06 -2.15
CA MET A 134 13.06 10.40 -1.61
C MET A 134 13.81 10.67 -0.30
N PHE A 135 14.41 9.64 0.30
CA PHE A 135 15.27 9.78 1.46
C PHE A 135 16.65 10.32 1.07
N TRP A 136 17.15 9.96 -0.12
CA TRP A 136 18.46 10.39 -0.56
C TRP A 136 18.46 11.89 -0.88
N PRO A 137 19.23 12.71 -0.16
CA PRO A 137 19.41 14.10 -0.52
C PRO A 137 20.25 14.15 -1.80
N TRP A 138 19.69 14.73 -2.85
CA TRP A 138 20.51 15.31 -3.92
C TRP A 138 20.90 16.71 -3.47
#